data_AF-A0A1F6IWW5-F1
#
_entry.id   AF-A0A1F6IWW5-F1
#
_cell.length_a   1.000
_cell.length_b   1.000
_cell.length_c   1.000
_cell.angle_alpha   90.00
_cell.angle_beta   90.00
_cell.angle_gamma   90.00
#
_symmetry.space_group_name_H-M   'P 1'
#
loop_
_entity.id
_entity.type
_entity.pdbx_description
1 polymer ?
#
loop_
_entity_poly.entity_id
_entity_poly.type
_entity_poly.pdbx_seq_one_letter_code
_entity_poly.pdbx_strand_id
1 'polypeptide(L)'
;MDNEQKKKNEQKIRILIEELRTSSKERHFIRANLYNEEVNKTEAAFRNLLFTFAIFLFTFTSPLFIEIKTLSEAERILLFLSWIFLLVSLLSGIVQIAIDIKYFFNGAERESKGEKLWSKAFISFDEYNETVKEDSKLYADFSPHSGLYALILQLAFLMLAFVLILSVASLLLFGSR
;
A
#
# COMPACT_ATOMS: atom_id res chain seq x y z
N MET A 1 7.26 38.81 41.40
CA MET A 1 7.40 37.36 41.19
C MET A 1 8.82 36.99 41.61
N ASP A 2 8.97 36.09 42.58
CA ASP A 2 10.27 35.81 43.19
C ASP A 2 11.23 35.16 42.18
N ASN A 3 12.52 35.53 42.21
CA ASN A 3 13.53 35.04 41.26
C ASN A 3 13.69 33.51 41.32
N GLU A 4 13.42 32.94 42.49
CA GLU A 4 13.43 31.50 42.75
C GLU A 4 12.23 30.79 42.10
N GLN A 5 11.05 31.42 42.13
CA GLN A 5 9.85 30.92 41.45
C GLN A 5 10.02 30.89 39.93
N LYS A 6 10.69 31.91 39.37
CA LYS A 6 10.98 32.00 37.93
C LYS A 6 11.92 30.89 37.47
N LYS A 7 13.04 30.66 38.19
CA LYS A 7 13.99 29.56 37.90
C LYS A 7 13.33 28.18 37.97
N LYS A 8 12.47 27.96 38.99
CA LYS A 8 11.74 26.69 39.14
C LYS A 8 10.77 26.43 37.99
N ASN A 9 10.12 27.47 37.48
CA ASN A 9 9.23 27.36 36.31
C ASN A 9 10.01 27.10 35.02
N GLU A 10 11.14 27.79 34.80
CA GLU A 10 12.02 27.55 33.65
C GLU A 10 12.55 26.11 33.62
N GLN A 11 12.91 25.56 34.78
CA GLN A 11 13.38 24.17 34.90
C GLN A 11 12.27 23.15 34.58
N LYS A 12 11.05 23.38 35.07
CA LYS A 12 9.89 22.53 34.74
C LYS A 12 9.56 22.53 33.25
N ILE A 13 9.64 23.70 32.61
CA ILE A 13 9.40 23.85 31.17
C ILE A 13 10.47 23.08 30.38
N ARG A 14 11.75 23.16 30.78
CA ARG A 14 12.83 22.38 30.13
C ARG A 14 12.62 20.87 30.23
N ILE A 15 12.21 20.37 31.40
CA ILE A 15 11.92 18.94 31.59
C ILE A 15 10.77 18.51 30.67
N LEU A 16 9.68 19.29 30.64
CA LEU A 16 8.52 19.00 29.79
C LEU A 16 8.89 18.99 28.30
N ILE A 17 9.67 19.97 27.84
CA ILE A 17 10.13 20.03 26.44
C ILE A 17 10.97 18.81 26.07
N GLU A 18 11.85 18.36 26.97
CA GLU A 18 12.71 17.20 26.75
C GLU A 18 11.94 15.87 26.73
N GLU A 19 10.91 15.74 27.58
CA GLU A 19 9.98 14.61 27.55
C GLU A 19 9.20 14.57 26.23
N LEU A 20 8.66 15.72 25.79
CA LEU A 20 7.94 15.83 24.52
C LEU A 20 8.85 15.53 23.32
N ARG A 21 10.09 16.01 23.35
CA ARG A 21 11.11 15.73 22.33
C ARG A 21 11.40 14.24 22.23
N THR A 22 11.69 13.61 23.36
CA THR A 22 12.05 12.19 23.42
C THR A 22 10.88 11.32 22.96
N SER A 23 9.66 11.59 23.44
CA SER A 23 8.44 10.91 23.02
C SER A 23 8.19 11.07 21.51
N SER A 24 8.41 12.26 20.95
CA SER A 24 8.20 12.51 19.52
C SER A 24 9.25 11.79 18.68
N LYS A 25 10.53 11.85 19.07
CA LYS A 25 11.61 11.09 18.41
C LYS A 25 11.31 9.59 18.37
N GLU A 26 10.95 9.01 19.52
CA GLU A 26 10.64 7.59 19.63
C GLU A 26 9.43 7.20 18.76
N ARG A 27 8.40 8.05 18.72
CA ARG A 27 7.24 7.86 17.84
C ARG A 27 7.64 7.77 16.36
N HIS A 28 8.49 8.69 15.89
CA HIS A 28 8.95 8.67 14.50
C HIS A 28 9.83 7.46 14.21
N PHE A 29 10.72 7.09 15.13
CA PHE A 29 11.54 5.88 14.99
C PHE A 29 10.68 4.62 14.88
N ILE A 30 9.70 4.45 15.78
CA ILE A 30 8.77 3.32 15.74
C ILE A 30 7.99 3.32 14.43
N ARG A 31 7.47 4.47 13.98
CA ARG A 31 6.73 4.56 12.72
C ARG A 31 7.60 4.27 11.50
N ALA A 32 8.84 4.74 11.46
CA ALA A 32 9.78 4.41 10.40
C ALA A 32 10.03 2.91 10.33
N ASN A 33 10.22 2.26 11.48
CA ASN A 33 10.34 0.81 11.56
C ASN A 33 9.05 0.11 11.14
N LEU A 34 7.87 0.59 11.53
CA LEU A 34 6.60 0.03 11.07
C LEU A 34 6.45 0.18 9.55
N TYR A 35 6.79 1.32 8.96
CA TYR A 35 6.78 1.48 7.50
C TYR A 35 7.83 0.60 6.79
N ASN A 36 8.90 0.19 7.48
CA ASN A 36 9.92 -0.74 6.96
C ASN A 36 9.58 -2.23 7.21
N GLU A 37 8.94 -2.58 8.33
CA GLU A 37 8.63 -3.95 8.76
C GLU A 37 7.21 -4.38 8.34
N GLU A 38 6.24 -3.47 8.40
CA GLU A 38 4.84 -3.72 8.04
C GLU A 38 4.52 -3.44 6.57
N VAL A 39 5.55 -3.28 5.73
CA VAL A 39 5.46 -2.96 4.30
C VAL A 39 4.34 -3.69 3.54
N ASN A 40 3.86 -4.87 3.95
CA ASN A 40 3.01 -5.64 3.05
C ASN A 40 2.13 -6.76 3.66
N LYS A 41 1.77 -6.76 4.94
CA LYS A 41 1.09 -7.97 5.45
C LYS A 41 -0.33 -8.15 4.94
N THR A 42 -1.24 -7.22 5.18
CA THR A 42 -2.66 -7.44 4.84
C THR A 42 -2.96 -7.12 3.38
N GLU A 43 -2.62 -5.92 2.91
CA GLU A 43 -2.92 -5.55 1.52
C GLU A 43 -2.08 -6.33 0.51
N ALA A 44 -0.82 -6.64 0.81
CA ALA A 44 -0.02 -7.46 -0.10
C ALA A 44 -0.37 -8.94 -0.01
N ALA A 45 -0.86 -9.45 1.13
CA ALA A 45 -1.51 -10.76 1.14
C ALA A 45 -2.73 -10.76 0.22
N PHE A 46 -3.57 -9.72 0.27
CA PHE A 46 -4.74 -9.60 -0.62
C PHE A 46 -4.32 -9.50 -2.10
N ARG A 47 -3.31 -8.68 -2.43
CA ARG A 47 -2.74 -8.58 -3.79
C ARG A 47 -2.12 -9.90 -4.26
N ASN A 48 -1.32 -10.55 -3.42
CA ASN A 48 -0.73 -11.86 -3.72
C ASN A 48 -1.80 -12.91 -3.95
N LEU A 49 -2.89 -12.86 -3.19
CA LEU A 49 -4.04 -13.74 -3.36
C LEU A 49 -4.71 -13.49 -4.72
N LEU A 50 -5.00 -12.24 -5.08
CA LEU A 50 -5.56 -11.90 -6.41
C LEU A 50 -4.63 -12.30 -7.56
N PHE A 51 -3.33 -12.09 -7.40
CA PHE A 51 -2.32 -12.48 -8.39
C PHE A 51 -2.24 -14.00 -8.52
N THR A 52 -2.27 -14.73 -7.41
CA THR A 52 -2.31 -16.19 -7.37
C THR A 52 -3.57 -16.72 -8.03
N PHE A 53 -4.73 -16.13 -7.76
CA PHE A 53 -5.99 -16.49 -8.43
C PHE A 53 -5.93 -16.24 -9.93
N ALA A 54 -5.37 -15.12 -10.37
CA ALA A 54 -5.20 -14.83 -11.80
C ALA A 54 -4.27 -15.85 -12.48
N ILE A 55 -3.13 -16.19 -11.86
CA ILE A 55 -2.22 -17.25 -12.37
C ILE A 55 -2.91 -18.61 -12.39
N PHE A 56 -3.65 -18.94 -11.33
CA PHE A 56 -4.39 -20.19 -11.23
C PHE A 56 -5.40 -20.30 -12.37
N LEU A 57 -6.24 -19.28 -12.58
CA LEU A 57 -7.21 -19.25 -13.67
C LEU A 57 -6.53 -19.32 -15.04
N PHE A 58 -5.42 -18.60 -15.24
CA PHE A 58 -4.66 -18.66 -16.48
C PHE A 58 -4.13 -20.07 -16.76
N THR A 59 -3.55 -20.71 -15.75
CA THR A 59 -2.99 -22.06 -15.86
C THR A 59 -4.06 -23.12 -16.09
N PHE A 60 -5.16 -23.08 -15.34
CA PHE A 60 -6.24 -24.06 -15.44
C PHE A 60 -7.12 -23.89 -16.69
N THR A 61 -7.11 -22.71 -17.31
CA THR A 61 -7.78 -22.50 -18.61
C THR A 61 -6.88 -22.75 -19.80
N SER A 62 -5.57 -22.97 -19.59
CA SER A 62 -4.63 -23.31 -20.66
C SER A 62 -4.91 -24.66 -21.35
N PRO A 63 -5.35 -25.73 -20.67
CA PRO A 63 -5.74 -26.97 -21.35
C PRO A 63 -6.92 -26.79 -22.32
N LEU A 64 -7.87 -25.88 -22.03
CA LEU A 64 -8.98 -25.56 -22.94
C LEU A 64 -8.48 -24.94 -24.26
N PHE A 65 -7.29 -24.32 -24.25
CA PHE A 65 -6.62 -23.83 -25.45
C PHE A 65 -5.94 -24.95 -26.26
N ILE A 66 -5.57 -26.07 -25.63
CA ILE A 66 -4.98 -27.22 -26.33
C ILE A 66 -6.08 -27.98 -27.08
N GLU A 67 -7.29 -28.05 -26.50
CA GLU A 67 -8.47 -28.62 -27.13
C GLU A 67 -9.26 -27.62 -28.00
N ILE A 68 -8.71 -26.45 -28.31
CA ILE A 68 -9.46 -25.35 -28.96
C ILE A 68 -10.19 -25.76 -30.25
N LYS A 69 -9.71 -26.81 -30.95
CA LYS A 69 -10.32 -27.36 -32.16
C LYS A 69 -11.71 -27.96 -31.93
N THR A 70 -12.03 -28.43 -30.72
CA THR A 70 -13.36 -28.96 -30.36
C THR A 70 -14.33 -27.85 -29.94
N LEU A 71 -13.82 -26.65 -29.64
CA LEU A 71 -14.62 -25.47 -29.30
C LEU A 71 -15.20 -24.80 -30.55
N SER A 72 -16.42 -24.30 -30.42
CA SER A 72 -17.08 -23.40 -31.37
C SER A 72 -16.38 -22.03 -31.43
N GLU A 73 -16.62 -21.26 -32.50
CA GLU A 73 -16.01 -19.93 -32.66
C GLU A 73 -16.35 -18.99 -31.50
N ALA A 74 -17.59 -19.03 -30.98
CA ALA A 74 -18.01 -18.20 -29.87
C ALA A 74 -17.24 -18.52 -28.58
N GLU A 75 -17.06 -19.81 -28.25
CA GLU A 75 -16.31 -20.25 -27.08
C GLU A 75 -14.84 -19.85 -27.17
N ARG A 76 -14.24 -19.95 -28.37
CA ARG A 76 -12.85 -19.51 -28.60
C ARG A 76 -12.67 -18.02 -28.35
N ILE A 77 -13.60 -17.20 -28.83
CA ILE A 77 -13.56 -15.74 -28.64
C ILE A 77 -13.69 -15.39 -27.16
N LEU A 78 -14.63 -16.02 -26.44
CA LEU A 78 -14.82 -15.81 -25.00
C LEU A 78 -13.58 -16.23 -24.19
N LEU A 79 -12.97 -17.37 -24.53
CA LEU A 79 -11.74 -17.85 -23.89
C LEU A 79 -10.58 -16.88 -24.14
N PHE A 80 -10.40 -16.42 -25.38
CA PHE A 80 -9.37 -15.44 -25.73
C PHE A 80 -9.55 -14.10 -25.00
N LEU A 81 -10.78 -13.58 -24.94
CA LEU A 81 -11.08 -12.36 -24.17
C LEU A 81 -10.82 -12.54 -22.67
N SER A 82 -11.14 -13.71 -22.12
CA SER A 82 -10.85 -13.98 -20.71
C SER A 82 -9.35 -13.95 -20.42
N TRP A 83 -8.52 -14.47 -21.33
CA TRP A 83 -7.06 -14.41 -21.23
C TRP A 83 -6.51 -12.98 -21.31
N ILE A 84 -7.05 -12.15 -22.19
CA ILE A 84 -6.69 -10.71 -22.23
C ILE A 84 -7.01 -10.06 -20.89
N PHE A 85 -8.20 -10.31 -20.32
CA PHE A 85 -8.57 -9.75 -19.03
C PHE A 85 -7.71 -10.28 -17.88
N LEU A 86 -7.37 -11.57 -17.85
CA LEU A 86 -6.42 -12.11 -16.86
C LEU A 86 -5.04 -11.43 -16.99
N LEU A 87 -4.54 -11.23 -18.21
CA LEU A 87 -3.26 -10.55 -18.43
C LEU A 87 -3.29 -9.11 -17.92
N VAL A 88 -4.35 -8.35 -18.24
CA VAL A 88 -4.51 -6.97 -17.74
C VAL A 88 -4.65 -6.94 -16.21
N SER A 89 -5.33 -7.92 -15.61
CA SER A 89 -5.41 -8.09 -14.15
C SER A 89 -4.02 -8.29 -13.53
N LEU A 90 -3.21 -9.20 -14.09
CA LEU A 90 -1.83 -9.46 -13.64
C LEU A 90 -0.94 -8.21 -13.74
N LEU A 91 -0.98 -7.50 -14.88
CA LEU A 91 -0.22 -6.27 -15.08
C LEU A 91 -0.65 -5.18 -14.08
N SER A 92 -1.96 -5.04 -13.82
CA SER A 92 -2.48 -4.09 -12.84
C SER A 92 -1.98 -4.42 -11.42
N GLY A 93 -1.89 -5.71 -11.06
CA GLY A 93 -1.30 -6.15 -9.80
C GLY A 93 0.17 -5.77 -9.66
N ILE A 94 0.97 -5.94 -10.73
CA ILE A 94 2.39 -5.53 -10.74
C ILE A 94 2.53 -4.01 -10.57
N VAL A 95 1.70 -3.23 -11.27
CA VAL A 95 1.70 -1.76 -11.13
C VAL A 95 1.36 -1.34 -9.71
N GLN A 96 0.35 -1.95 -9.09
CA GLN A 96 0.00 -1.67 -7.70
C GLN A 96 1.17 -1.95 -6.75
N ILE A 97 1.85 -3.10 -6.91
CA ILE A 97 3.06 -3.43 -6.11
C ILE A 97 4.12 -2.35 -6.22
N ALA A 98 4.38 -1.84 -7.43
CA ALA A 98 5.37 -0.77 -7.62
C ALA A 98 4.95 0.55 -6.94
N ILE A 99 3.66 0.91 -7.00
CA ILE A 99 3.10 2.08 -6.31
C ILE A 99 3.26 1.94 -4.79
N ASP A 100 2.93 0.76 -4.26
CA ASP A 100 2.99 0.48 -2.82
C ASP A 100 4.43 0.54 -2.31
N ILE A 101 5.37 -0.12 -2.99
CA ILE A 101 6.80 -0.06 -2.62
C ILE A 101 7.27 1.39 -2.52
N LYS A 102 6.96 2.21 -3.53
CA LYS A 102 7.33 3.63 -3.52
C LYS A 102 6.67 4.39 -2.37
N TYR A 103 5.40 4.12 -2.09
CA TYR A 103 4.66 4.73 -1.00
C TYR A 103 5.31 4.43 0.37
N PHE A 104 5.64 3.16 0.63
CA PHE A 104 6.27 2.74 1.89
C PHE A 104 7.67 3.31 2.06
N PHE A 105 8.50 3.31 1.01
CA PHE A 105 9.81 3.96 1.06
C PHE A 105 9.70 5.46 1.37
N ASN A 106 8.77 6.16 0.72
CA ASN A 106 8.53 7.58 1.00
C ASN A 106 8.04 7.81 2.43
N GLY A 107 7.18 6.91 2.96
CA GLY A 107 6.70 6.97 4.34
C GLY A 107 7.83 6.77 5.35
N ALA A 108 8.67 5.76 5.15
CA ALA A 108 9.85 5.50 5.97
C ALA A 108 10.85 6.66 5.92
N GLU A 109 11.09 7.24 4.73
CA GLU A 109 11.97 8.40 4.58
C GLU A 109 11.40 9.64 5.31
N ARG A 110 10.09 9.89 5.21
CA ARG A 110 9.41 10.97 5.93
C ARG A 110 9.57 10.80 7.44
N GLU A 111 9.28 9.62 7.98
CA GLU A 111 9.42 9.37 9.41
C GLU A 111 10.88 9.45 9.87
N SER A 112 11.84 8.99 9.07
CA SER A 112 13.27 9.16 9.37
C SER A 112 13.69 10.64 9.39
N LYS A 113 13.15 11.48 8.49
CA LYS A 113 13.33 12.93 8.52
C LYS A 113 12.72 13.54 9.78
N GLY A 114 11.52 13.11 10.18
CA GLY A 114 10.88 13.50 11.44
C GLY A 114 11.75 13.13 12.64
N GLU A 115 12.23 11.89 12.74
CA GLU A 115 13.13 11.46 13.82
C GLU A 115 14.38 12.33 13.92
N LYS A 116 14.98 12.71 12.79
CA LYS A 116 16.15 13.61 12.74
C LYS A 116 15.82 15.00 13.26
N LEU A 117 14.64 15.55 12.96
CA LEU A 117 14.20 16.85 13.51
C LEU A 117 14.15 16.82 15.04
N TRP A 118 13.60 15.76 15.61
CA TRP A 118 13.47 15.59 17.07
C TRP A 118 14.75 15.08 17.77
N SER A 119 15.84 14.86 17.02
CA SER A 119 17.09 14.31 17.57
C SER A 119 17.96 15.36 18.27
N LYS A 120 17.77 16.65 17.99
CA LYS A 120 18.52 17.74 18.64
C LYS A 120 17.77 18.26 19.86
N ALA A 121 18.50 18.52 20.95
CA ALA A 121 17.93 19.18 22.13
C ALA A 121 17.57 20.63 21.80
N PHE A 122 16.43 21.10 22.32
CA PHE A 122 15.98 22.48 22.11
C PHE A 122 16.55 23.41 23.18
N ILE A 123 17.16 24.50 22.74
CA ILE A 123 17.75 25.53 23.59
C ILE A 123 16.67 26.52 24.05
N SER A 124 15.60 26.67 23.26
CA SER A 124 14.49 27.59 23.54
C SER A 124 13.12 27.03 23.14
N PHE A 125 12.05 27.67 23.63
CA PHE A 125 10.67 27.34 23.22
C PHE A 125 10.38 27.74 21.77
N ASP A 126 11.09 28.74 21.24
CA ASP A 126 10.96 29.15 19.84
C ASP A 126 11.49 28.07 18.90
N GLU A 127 12.64 27.46 19.21
CA GLU A 127 13.18 26.31 18.46
C GLU A 127 12.23 25.10 18.49
N TYR A 128 11.57 24.86 19.63
CA TYR A 128 10.54 23.83 19.74
C TYR A 128 9.37 24.11 18.78
N ASN A 129 8.85 25.35 18.77
CA ASN A 129 7.74 25.74 17.90
C ASN A 129 8.10 25.71 16.41
N GLU A 130 9.33 26.08 16.06
CA GLU A 130 9.85 25.95 14.70
C GLU A 130 9.91 24.48 14.26
N THR A 131 10.41 23.61 15.13
CA THR A 131 10.48 22.17 14.86
C THR A 131 9.10 21.55 14.67
N VAL A 132 8.11 21.94 15.49
CA VAL A 132 6.71 21.51 15.32
C VAL A 132 6.15 21.95 13.96
N LYS A 133 6.48 23.18 13.51
CA LYS A 133 6.05 23.66 12.18
C LYS A 133 6.73 22.88 11.06
N GLU A 134 8.03 22.63 11.16
CA GLU A 134 8.76 21.83 10.16
C GLU A 134 8.25 20.39 10.09
N ASP A 135 8.00 19.77 11.25
CA ASP A 135 7.38 18.45 11.32
C ASP A 135 6.02 18.45 10.62
N SER A 136 5.15 19.43 10.92
CA SER A 136 3.84 19.54 10.25
C SER A 136 3.93 19.65 8.73
N LYS A 137 4.98 20.30 8.19
CA LYS A 137 5.22 20.40 6.74
C LYS A 137 5.60 19.06 6.13
N LEU A 138 6.33 18.20 6.84
CA LEU A 138 6.66 16.85 6.36
C LEU A 138 5.39 16.00 6.11
N TYR A 139 4.29 16.30 6.80
CA TYR A 139 3.02 15.60 6.66
C TYR A 139 2.04 16.26 5.68
N ALA A 140 2.27 17.51 5.27
CA ALA A 140 1.33 18.25 4.41
C ALA A 140 1.17 17.61 3.03
N ASP A 141 2.26 17.07 2.47
CA ASP A 141 2.28 16.53 1.10
C ASP A 141 2.17 14.99 1.03
N PHE A 142 1.96 14.31 2.17
CA PHE A 142 1.93 12.86 2.21
C PHE A 142 0.51 12.31 2.40
N SER A 143 0.00 11.60 1.39
CA SER A 143 -1.28 10.89 1.47
C SER A 143 -1.23 9.76 2.51
N PRO A 144 -2.27 9.52 3.31
CA PRO A 144 -2.31 8.37 4.24
C PRO A 144 -2.52 7.01 3.55
N HIS A 145 -2.76 6.98 2.24
CA HIS A 145 -3.02 5.75 1.48
C HIS A 145 -2.19 5.72 0.21
N SER A 146 -1.73 4.53 -0.17
CA SER A 146 -1.29 4.26 -1.54
C SER A 146 -2.53 4.27 -2.46
N GLY A 147 -2.36 4.72 -3.70
CA GLY A 147 -3.49 4.80 -4.63
C GLY A 147 -4.12 3.42 -4.86
N LEU A 148 -5.45 3.34 -4.89
CA LEU A 148 -6.19 2.07 -5.00
C LEU A 148 -6.62 1.71 -6.43
N TYR A 149 -6.36 2.59 -7.41
CA TYR A 149 -6.90 2.44 -8.76
C TYR A 149 -6.44 1.17 -9.45
N ALA A 150 -5.15 0.80 -9.32
CA ALA A 150 -4.62 -0.39 -9.97
C ALA A 150 -5.15 -1.68 -9.30
N LEU A 151 -5.36 -1.67 -7.98
CA LEU A 151 -6.03 -2.76 -7.26
C LEU A 151 -7.49 -2.96 -7.74
N ILE A 152 -8.25 -1.86 -7.90
CA ILE A 152 -9.64 -1.92 -8.36
C ILE A 152 -9.69 -2.46 -9.79
N LEU A 153 -8.77 -2.02 -10.67
CA LEU A 153 -8.66 -2.55 -12.03
C LEU A 153 -8.31 -4.04 -12.02
N GLN A 154 -7.34 -4.46 -11.19
CA GLN A 154 -6.97 -5.87 -11.03
C GLN A 154 -8.20 -6.73 -10.69
N LEU A 155 -9.00 -6.30 -9.70
CA LEU A 155 -10.20 -7.02 -9.29
C LEU A 155 -11.29 -7.03 -10.39
N ALA A 156 -11.54 -5.89 -11.03
CA ALA A 156 -12.55 -5.78 -12.08
C ALA A 156 -12.25 -6.71 -13.26
N PHE A 157 -11.01 -6.71 -13.76
CA PHE A 157 -10.61 -7.58 -14.85
C PHE A 157 -10.56 -9.06 -14.45
N LEU A 158 -10.19 -9.38 -13.21
CA LEU A 158 -10.25 -10.75 -12.70
C LEU A 158 -11.71 -11.26 -12.70
N MET A 159 -12.66 -10.45 -12.22
CA MET A 159 -14.08 -10.81 -12.20
C MET A 159 -14.65 -10.98 -13.61
N LEU A 160 -14.31 -10.08 -14.54
CA LEU A 160 -14.72 -10.20 -15.94
C LEU A 160 -14.17 -11.47 -16.58
N ALA A 161 -12.89 -11.76 -16.40
CA ALA A 161 -12.29 -13.00 -16.89
C ALA A 161 -13.00 -14.23 -16.32
N PHE A 162 -13.26 -14.24 -15.01
CA PHE A 162 -13.92 -15.35 -14.34
C PHE A 162 -15.32 -15.61 -14.90
N VAL A 163 -16.12 -14.57 -15.14
CA VAL A 163 -17.46 -14.70 -15.74
C VAL A 163 -17.38 -15.29 -17.15
N LEU A 164 -16.42 -14.87 -17.96
CA LEU A 164 -16.22 -15.42 -19.31
C LEU A 164 -15.80 -16.89 -19.27
N ILE A 165 -14.88 -17.26 -18.37
CA ILE A 165 -14.43 -18.64 -18.17
C ILE A 165 -15.60 -19.53 -17.73
N LEU A 166 -16.41 -19.07 -16.77
CA LEU A 166 -17.60 -19.78 -16.33
C LEU A 166 -18.64 -19.94 -17.45
N SER A 167 -18.78 -18.94 -18.31
CA SER A 167 -19.70 -18.99 -19.44
C SER A 167 -19.25 -20.07 -20.43
N VAL A 168 -17.96 -20.11 -20.79
CA VAL A 168 -17.39 -21.17 -21.66
C VAL A 168 -17.53 -22.54 -21.02
N ALA A 169 -17.21 -22.69 -19.73
CA ALA A 169 -17.35 -23.96 -19.03
C ALA A 169 -18.81 -24.45 -18.97
N SER A 170 -19.76 -23.54 -18.78
CA SER A 170 -21.18 -23.86 -18.77
C SER A 170 -21.69 -24.27 -20.17
N LEU A 171 -21.24 -23.58 -21.22
CA LEU A 171 -21.57 -23.94 -22.61
C LEU A 171 -21.02 -25.33 -22.97
N LEU A 172 -19.82 -25.67 -22.53
CA LEU A 172 -19.25 -27.01 -22.73
C LEU A 172 -20.05 -28.11 -22.01
N LEU A 173 -20.45 -27.86 -20.76
CA LEU A 173 -21.14 -28.85 -19.93
C LEU A 173 -22.62 -29.04 -20.29
N PHE A 174 -23.31 -27.97 -20.68
CA PHE A 174 -24.76 -27.98 -20.91
C PHE A 174 -25.15 -27.78 -22.38
N GLY A 175 -24.24 -27.27 -23.20
CA GLY A 175 -24.40 -27.06 -24.64
C GLY A 175 -23.85 -28.19 -25.50
N SER A 176 -23.14 -29.18 -24.92
CA SER A 176 -22.83 -30.44 -25.63
C SER A 176 -24.11 -31.29 -25.80
N ARG A 177 -24.87 -30.94 -26.84
CA ARG A 177 -25.83 -31.77 -27.55
C ARG A 177 -25.47 -31.78 -29.02
#